data_AF-A0AAU2YIG6-F1
#
_entry.id   AF-A0AAU2YIG6-F1
#
_cell.length_a   1.000
_cell.length_b   1.000
_cell.length_c   1.000
_cell.angle_alpha   90.00
_cell.angle_beta   90.00
_cell.angle_gamma   90.00
#
_symmetry.space_group_name_H-M   'P 1'
#
loop_
_entity.id
_entity.type
_entity.pdbx_description
1 polymer ?
#
loop_
_entity_poly.entity_id
_entity_poly.type
_entity_poly.pdbx_seq_one_letter_code
_entity_poly.pdbx_strand_id
1 'polypeptide(L)'
;MSDGFFYSYHLGWSRPDAESLLGDLEAAGARPDHPVTRRITLIGPGSRPSVTQSWVTRDQLVLLAGLQRLDQVDFLLWLPSGSEVPARVRRTDDGTVELRFALGGLRRDERETVVRAVREAIGRASLLCVGFVVDREGASAATDWRGFIVRGTVYFDHWPDTLAVQPEVAAVQPQLSGVNSFEQSPWVVYGSDVPNR
;
A
#
# COMPACT_ATOMS: atom_id res chain seq x y z
N MET A 1 -14.45 -13.62 -5.14
CA MET A 1 -13.64 -12.47 -5.61
C MET A 1 -12.46 -12.39 -4.65
N SER A 2 -11.23 -12.29 -5.15
CA SER A 2 -10.05 -12.16 -4.29
C SER A 2 -10.08 -10.78 -3.63
N ASP A 3 -9.75 -10.74 -2.34
CA ASP A 3 -9.62 -9.51 -1.55
C ASP A 3 -8.15 -9.06 -1.48
N GLY A 4 -7.38 -9.36 -2.54
CA GLY A 4 -5.96 -9.06 -2.62
C GLY A 4 -5.65 -7.60 -2.31
N PHE A 5 -4.50 -7.36 -1.70
CA PHE A 5 -4.09 -6.05 -1.21
C PHE A 5 -2.58 -5.86 -1.23
N PHE A 6 -2.21 -4.58 -1.24
CA PHE A 6 -0.90 -4.11 -0.86
C PHE A 6 -1.08 -3.16 0.34
N TYR A 7 -0.41 -3.44 1.46
CA TYR A 7 -0.28 -2.48 2.56
C TYR A 7 1.16 -2.00 2.68
N SER A 8 1.35 -0.71 2.93
CA SER A 8 2.60 -0.18 3.48
C SER A 8 2.32 0.74 4.65
N TYR A 9 3.27 0.78 5.57
CA TYR A 9 3.16 1.53 6.82
C TYR A 9 4.28 2.55 6.89
N HIS A 10 3.93 3.80 7.23
CA HIS A 10 4.83 4.94 7.17
C HIS A 10 4.82 5.74 8.46
N LEU A 11 5.99 6.20 8.89
CA LEU A 11 6.17 7.15 9.99
C LEU A 11 6.45 8.55 9.45
N GLY A 12 6.04 9.59 10.17
CA GLY A 12 6.35 10.98 9.81
C GLY A 12 5.65 11.48 8.54
N TRP A 13 4.60 10.78 8.08
CA TRP A 13 3.90 11.10 6.83
C TRP A 13 3.38 12.54 6.78
N SER A 14 3.68 13.20 5.67
CA SER A 14 3.37 14.60 5.43
C SER A 14 2.80 14.85 4.03
N ARG A 15 2.42 16.10 3.76
CA ARG A 15 1.92 16.49 2.44
C ARG A 15 2.98 16.31 1.33
N PRO A 16 4.25 16.72 1.50
CA PRO A 16 5.32 16.41 0.54
C PRO A 16 5.45 14.91 0.23
N ASP A 17 5.28 14.03 1.22
CA ASP A 17 5.37 12.58 1.01
C ASP A 17 4.21 12.07 0.14
N ALA A 18 2.99 12.57 0.38
CA ALA A 18 1.84 12.28 -0.47
C ALA A 18 2.03 12.78 -1.90
N GLU A 19 2.65 13.96 -2.07
CA GLU A 19 2.97 14.50 -3.40
C GLU A 19 3.98 13.63 -4.14
N SER A 20 5.07 13.25 -3.47
CA SER A 20 6.10 12.35 -4.01
C SER A 20 5.50 11.00 -4.38
N LEU A 21 4.77 10.35 -3.47
CA LEU A 21 4.11 9.06 -3.72
C LEU A 21 3.24 9.12 -4.98
N LEU A 22 2.37 10.12 -5.08
CA LEU A 22 1.45 10.22 -6.22
C LEU A 22 2.22 10.51 -7.52
N GLY A 23 3.27 11.31 -7.49
CA GLY A 23 4.13 11.53 -8.66
C GLY A 23 4.87 10.26 -9.09
N ASP A 24 5.33 9.46 -8.12
CA ASP A 24 6.00 8.19 -8.37
C ASP A 24 5.06 7.13 -8.96
N LEU A 25 3.84 7.04 -8.44
CA LEU A 25 2.79 6.16 -8.97
C LEU A 25 2.42 6.57 -10.41
N GLU A 26 2.28 7.87 -10.68
CA GLU A 26 2.00 8.39 -12.02
C GLU A 26 3.11 8.04 -13.01
N ALA A 27 4.37 8.23 -12.62
CA ALA A 27 5.54 7.87 -13.43
C ALA A 27 5.58 6.35 -13.72
N ALA A 28 5.10 5.53 -12.79
CA ALA A 28 4.97 4.09 -12.95
C ALA A 28 3.68 3.63 -13.66
N GLY A 29 2.81 4.58 -14.06
CA GLY A 29 1.60 4.32 -14.86
C GLY A 29 0.30 4.13 -14.07
N ALA A 30 0.33 4.24 -12.74
CA ALA A 30 -0.86 4.23 -11.89
C ALA A 30 -1.25 5.68 -11.55
N ARG A 31 -2.25 6.23 -12.25
CA ARG A 31 -2.54 7.67 -12.23
C ARG A 31 -3.82 7.99 -11.45
N PRO A 32 -3.89 9.10 -10.71
CA PRO A 32 -5.14 9.52 -10.06
C PRO A 32 -6.16 10.07 -11.06
N ASP A 33 -5.73 10.60 -12.22
CA ASP A 33 -6.64 11.08 -13.26
C ASP A 33 -7.17 9.93 -14.13
N HIS A 34 -8.50 9.85 -14.24
CA HIS A 34 -9.12 8.87 -15.13
C HIS A 34 -8.66 9.10 -16.59
N PRO A 35 -8.26 8.05 -17.34
CA PRO A 35 -7.61 8.19 -18.65
C PRO A 35 -8.45 8.94 -19.69
N VAL A 36 -9.78 8.74 -19.68
CA VAL A 36 -10.74 9.44 -20.55
C VAL A 36 -11.23 10.77 -19.97
N THR A 37 -11.83 10.75 -18.77
CA THR A 37 -12.52 11.94 -18.23
C THR A 37 -11.59 12.96 -17.58
N ARG A 38 -10.33 12.58 -17.31
CA ARG A 38 -9.31 13.37 -16.59
C ARG A 38 -9.73 13.79 -15.18
N ARG A 39 -10.78 13.19 -14.63
CA ARG A 39 -11.28 13.47 -13.28
C ARG A 39 -10.50 12.63 -12.27
N ILE A 40 -10.17 13.25 -11.15
CA ILE A 40 -9.65 12.56 -9.97
C ILE A 40 -10.83 12.30 -9.04
N THR A 41 -11.03 11.04 -8.66
CA THR A 41 -12.22 10.59 -7.94
C THR A 41 -11.86 10.23 -6.50
N LEU A 42 -12.51 10.90 -5.55
CA LEU A 42 -12.54 10.46 -4.16
C LEU A 42 -13.66 9.44 -3.97
N ILE A 43 -13.38 8.46 -3.13
CA ILE A 43 -14.32 7.47 -2.68
C ILE A 43 -14.68 7.86 -1.24
N GLY A 44 -15.95 8.12 -0.97
CA GLY A 44 -16.44 8.24 0.41
C GLY A 44 -16.13 6.99 1.26
N PRO A 45 -16.08 7.13 2.60
CA PRO A 45 -15.78 6.01 3.49
C PRO A 45 -16.90 4.94 3.42
N GLY A 46 -16.56 3.70 3.07
CA GLY A 46 -17.49 2.56 3.10
C GLY A 46 -17.07 1.37 2.23
N SER A 47 -17.49 0.16 2.61
CA SER A 47 -17.04 -1.12 2.02
C SER A 47 -17.78 -1.57 0.76
N ARG A 48 -18.58 -0.71 0.10
CA ARG A 48 -19.37 -1.10 -1.08
C ARG A 48 -19.42 0.01 -2.14
N PRO A 49 -19.48 -0.29 -3.44
CA PRO A 49 -19.33 0.68 -4.53
C PRO A 49 -20.53 1.62 -4.74
N SER A 50 -21.51 1.67 -3.83
CA SER A 50 -22.59 2.67 -3.88
C SER A 50 -22.17 4.02 -3.28
N VAL A 51 -20.86 4.29 -3.28
CA VAL A 51 -20.24 5.38 -2.55
C VAL A 51 -20.50 6.70 -3.25
N THR A 52 -20.82 7.74 -2.47
CA THR A 52 -20.75 9.13 -2.89
C THR A 52 -19.37 9.42 -3.49
N GLN A 53 -19.31 9.51 -4.81
CA GLN A 53 -18.11 9.95 -5.52
C GLN A 53 -18.08 11.47 -5.52
N SER A 54 -16.90 12.03 -5.25
CA SER A 54 -16.64 13.45 -5.46
C SER A 54 -15.39 13.64 -6.29
N TRP A 55 -15.29 14.78 -6.95
CA TRP A 55 -14.16 15.10 -7.82
C TRP A 55 -13.31 16.20 -7.19
N VAL A 56 -12.00 16.04 -7.31
CA VAL A 56 -11.02 16.97 -6.78
C VAL A 56 -9.96 17.28 -7.82
N THR A 57 -9.21 18.37 -7.60
CA THR A 57 -7.97 18.64 -8.34
C THR A 57 -6.82 17.81 -7.79
N ARG A 58 -5.70 17.75 -8.52
CA ARG A 58 -4.49 17.06 -8.07
C ARG A 58 -3.96 17.65 -6.76
N ASP A 59 -3.91 18.98 -6.66
CA ASP A 59 -3.46 19.68 -5.45
C ASP A 59 -4.36 19.41 -4.25
N GLN A 60 -5.67 19.32 -4.48
CA GLN A 60 -6.62 18.95 -3.43
C GLN A 60 -6.40 17.50 -2.98
N LEU A 61 -6.17 16.56 -3.91
CA LEU A 61 -5.83 15.19 -3.54
C LEU A 61 -4.55 15.12 -2.71
N VAL A 62 -3.49 15.85 -3.10
CA VAL A 62 -2.23 15.95 -2.31
C VAL A 62 -2.51 16.43 -0.89
N LEU A 63 -3.29 17.50 -0.76
CA LEU A 63 -3.62 18.08 0.53
C LEU A 63 -4.37 17.08 1.43
N LEU A 64 -5.32 16.34 0.86
CA LEU A 64 -6.12 15.35 1.58
C LEU A 64 -5.28 14.10 1.93
N ALA A 65 -4.50 13.59 0.98
CA ALA A 65 -3.61 12.43 1.17
C ALA A 65 -2.44 12.73 2.11
N GLY A 66 -2.07 14.00 2.28
CA GLY A 66 -1.15 14.44 3.34
C GLY A 66 -1.75 14.42 4.75
N LEU A 67 -3.04 14.08 4.90
CA LEU A 67 -3.74 13.88 6.17
C LEU A 67 -3.61 15.06 7.16
N GLN A 68 -3.49 16.29 6.68
CA GLN A 68 -3.32 17.47 7.54
C GLN A 68 -4.59 17.82 8.35
N ARG A 69 -5.77 17.47 7.81
CA ARG A 69 -7.09 17.79 8.40
C ARG A 69 -8.02 16.59 8.53
N LEU A 70 -7.63 15.46 7.95
CA LEU A 70 -8.39 14.22 7.93
C LEU A 70 -7.47 13.10 8.41
N ASP A 71 -8.06 12.07 8.98
CA ASP A 71 -7.35 10.85 9.34
C ASP A 71 -7.47 9.77 8.26
N GLN A 72 -8.29 10.00 7.22
CA GLN A 72 -8.41 9.08 6.10
C GLN A 72 -8.81 9.80 4.81
N VAL A 73 -8.29 9.33 3.68
CA VAL A 73 -8.83 9.59 2.34
C VAL A 73 -8.80 8.31 1.51
N ASP A 74 -9.90 8.04 0.81
CA ASP A 74 -10.00 6.96 -0.18
C ASP A 74 -10.18 7.59 -1.56
N PHE A 75 -9.50 7.06 -2.57
CA PHE A 75 -9.51 7.59 -3.93
C PHE A 75 -9.22 6.50 -4.96
N LEU A 76 -9.51 6.79 -6.23
CA LEU A 76 -9.20 5.87 -7.33
C LEU A 76 -7.88 6.23 -7.99
N LEU A 77 -7.06 5.20 -8.20
CA LEU A 77 -6.01 5.20 -9.21
C LEU A 77 -6.51 4.45 -10.45
N TRP A 78 -5.93 4.76 -11.59
CA TRP A 78 -6.29 4.22 -12.88
C TRP A 78 -5.06 3.69 -13.58
N LEU A 79 -5.18 2.48 -14.12
CA LEU A 79 -4.21 1.90 -15.03
C LEU A 79 -4.45 2.38 -16.47
N PRO A 80 -3.45 2.28 -17.36
CA PRO A 80 -3.62 2.64 -18.77
C PRO A 80 -4.72 1.84 -19.48
N SER A 81 -5.03 0.63 -18.98
CA SER A 81 -6.12 -0.21 -19.46
C SER A 81 -7.51 0.33 -19.13
N GLY A 82 -7.62 1.32 -18.23
CA GLY A 82 -8.88 1.81 -17.69
C GLY A 82 -9.37 1.07 -16.45
N SER A 83 -8.62 0.08 -15.97
CA SER A 83 -8.93 -0.61 -14.71
C SER A 83 -8.69 0.32 -13.52
N GLU A 84 -9.62 0.28 -12.57
CA GLU A 84 -9.58 1.08 -11.35
C GLU A 84 -8.86 0.34 -10.22
N VAL A 85 -8.14 1.09 -9.40
CA VAL A 85 -7.38 0.60 -8.24
C VAL A 85 -7.78 1.46 -7.05
N PRO A 86 -8.72 1.00 -6.20
CA PRO A 86 -9.03 1.68 -4.96
C PRO A 86 -7.80 1.81 -4.08
N ALA A 87 -7.48 3.05 -3.71
CA ALA A 87 -6.39 3.39 -2.81
C ALA A 87 -6.93 4.09 -1.57
N ARG A 88 -6.27 3.88 -0.43
CA ARG A 88 -6.56 4.56 0.83
C ARG A 88 -5.27 5.01 1.49
N VAL A 89 -5.29 6.22 2.02
CA VAL A 89 -4.30 6.71 2.99
C VAL A 89 -5.02 6.94 4.31
N ARG A 90 -4.54 6.33 5.39
CA ARG A 90 -5.19 6.42 6.71
C ARG A 90 -4.16 6.57 7.83
N ARG A 91 -4.34 7.55 8.69
CA ARG A 91 -3.61 7.67 9.96
C ARG A 91 -4.24 6.74 10.99
N THR A 92 -3.40 6.01 11.69
CA THR A 92 -3.80 5.13 12.80
C THR A 92 -3.59 5.82 14.15
N ASP A 93 -4.21 5.26 15.20
CA ASP A 93 -4.20 5.86 16.55
C ASP A 93 -2.80 6.04 17.16
N ASP A 94 -1.82 5.25 16.69
CA ASP A 94 -0.40 5.32 17.08
C ASP A 94 0.42 6.28 16.19
N GLY A 95 -0.23 7.04 15.31
CA GLY A 95 0.41 8.04 14.45
C GLY A 95 1.05 7.47 13.18
N THR A 96 1.05 6.15 12.99
CA THR A 96 1.48 5.51 11.73
C THR A 96 0.48 5.85 10.61
N VAL A 97 0.96 5.92 9.37
CA VAL A 97 0.10 6.02 8.19
C VAL A 97 0.11 4.70 7.42
N GLU A 98 -1.08 4.16 7.23
CA GLU A 98 -1.35 3.00 6.39
C GLU A 98 -1.74 3.47 4.99
N LEU A 99 -0.99 2.99 4.00
CA LEU A 99 -1.37 3.05 2.59
C LEU A 99 -1.89 1.68 2.18
N ARG A 100 -3.11 1.64 1.64
CA ARG A 100 -3.73 0.44 1.07
C ARG A 100 -3.94 0.63 -0.42
N PHE A 101 -3.60 -0.39 -1.21
CA PHE A 101 -4.04 -0.52 -2.60
C PHE A 101 -4.79 -1.84 -2.74
N ALA A 102 -6.03 -1.78 -3.23
CA ALA A 102 -6.82 -2.96 -3.51
C ALA A 102 -6.36 -3.61 -4.82
N LEU A 103 -6.01 -4.89 -4.76
CA LEU A 103 -5.60 -5.72 -5.90
C LEU A 103 -6.73 -6.65 -6.37
N GLY A 104 -7.76 -6.80 -5.55
CA GLY A 104 -8.98 -7.52 -5.89
C GLY A 104 -9.67 -6.93 -7.14
N GLY A 105 -10.12 -7.80 -8.04
CA GLY A 105 -10.78 -7.41 -9.29
C GLY A 105 -9.84 -7.11 -10.46
N LEU A 106 -8.53 -6.96 -10.22
CA LEU A 106 -7.53 -6.80 -11.28
C LEU A 106 -7.20 -8.15 -11.93
N ARG A 107 -6.92 -8.12 -13.24
CA ARG A 107 -6.27 -9.25 -13.93
C ARG A 107 -4.84 -9.41 -13.43
N ARG A 108 -4.26 -10.59 -13.66
CA ARG A 108 -2.94 -10.94 -13.12
C ARG A 108 -1.84 -9.97 -13.58
N ASP A 109 -1.81 -9.61 -14.85
CA ASP A 109 -0.86 -8.66 -15.44
C ASP A 109 -1.02 -7.24 -14.87
N GLU A 110 -2.27 -6.79 -14.72
CA GLU A 110 -2.60 -5.50 -14.10
C GLU A 110 -2.19 -5.47 -12.62
N ARG A 111 -2.42 -6.57 -11.91
CA ARG A 111 -2.02 -6.74 -10.52
C ARG A 111 -0.50 -6.61 -10.35
N GLU A 112 0.29 -7.31 -11.15
CA GLU A 112 1.74 -7.17 -11.11
C GLU A 112 2.22 -5.76 -11.47
N THR A 113 1.52 -5.10 -12.40
CA THR A 113 1.82 -3.70 -12.76
C THR A 113 1.63 -2.78 -11.55
N VAL A 114 0.52 -2.90 -10.82
CA VAL A 114 0.27 -2.13 -9.60
C VAL A 114 1.28 -2.46 -8.52
N VAL A 115 1.54 -3.74 -8.25
CA VAL A 115 2.51 -4.16 -7.23
C VAL A 115 3.89 -3.58 -7.52
N ARG A 116 4.36 -3.67 -8.76
CA ARG A 116 5.64 -3.08 -9.17
C ARG A 116 5.65 -1.56 -8.98
N ALA A 117 4.61 -0.87 -9.46
CA ALA A 117 4.50 0.59 -9.33
C ALA A 117 4.55 1.06 -7.87
N VAL A 118 3.79 0.39 -7.00
CA VAL A 118 3.77 0.70 -5.57
C VAL A 118 5.12 0.38 -4.92
N ARG A 119 5.72 -0.78 -5.21
CA ARG A 119 7.05 -1.16 -4.68
C ARG A 119 8.14 -0.15 -5.07
N GLU A 120 8.14 0.30 -6.31
CA GLU A 120 9.08 1.31 -6.80
C GLU A 120 8.87 2.66 -6.10
N ALA A 121 7.61 3.08 -5.92
CA ALA A 121 7.28 4.33 -5.24
C ALA A 121 7.71 4.32 -3.77
N ILE A 122 7.38 3.26 -3.01
CA ILE A 122 7.81 3.15 -1.60
C ILE A 122 9.31 2.95 -1.47
N GLY A 123 9.97 2.29 -2.43
CA GLY A 123 11.42 2.10 -2.43
C GLY A 123 12.18 3.44 -2.49
N ARG A 124 11.65 4.41 -3.25
CA ARG A 124 12.22 5.77 -3.34
C ARG A 124 11.97 6.60 -2.07
N ALA A 125 10.88 6.33 -1.35
CA ALA A 125 10.54 6.95 -0.05
C ALA A 125 10.91 6.08 1.17
N SER A 126 11.83 5.13 1.00
CA SER A 126 12.01 3.98 1.91
C SER A 126 12.31 4.33 3.37
N LEU A 127 12.94 5.47 3.64
CA LEU A 127 13.28 5.90 5.01
C LEU A 127 12.06 6.13 5.92
N LEU A 128 10.90 6.46 5.34
CA LEU A 128 9.66 6.66 6.10
C LEU A 128 8.82 5.38 6.19
N CYS A 129 9.04 4.43 5.27
CA CYS A 129 8.28 3.20 5.19
C CYS A 129 8.89 2.14 6.14
N VAL A 130 8.17 1.81 7.20
CA VAL A 130 8.60 0.84 8.22
C VAL A 130 8.40 -0.62 7.78
N GLY A 131 7.61 -0.83 6.74
CA GLY A 131 7.42 -2.15 6.15
C GLY A 131 6.18 -2.21 5.28
N PHE A 132 6.04 -3.33 4.57
CA PHE A 132 4.93 -3.55 3.66
C PHE A 132 4.58 -5.03 3.55
N VAL A 133 3.37 -5.30 3.09
CA VAL A 133 2.88 -6.64 2.80
C VAL A 133 2.13 -6.64 1.46
N VAL A 134 2.38 -7.67 0.67
CA VAL A 134 1.70 -7.93 -0.60
C VAL A 134 1.03 -9.28 -0.50
N ASP A 135 -0.29 -9.29 -0.69
CA ASP A 135 -1.07 -10.51 -0.77
C ASP A 135 -2.03 -10.38 -1.95
N ARG A 136 -1.67 -11.03 -3.05
CA ARG A 136 -2.36 -10.94 -4.34
C ARG A 136 -3.73 -11.61 -4.31
N GLU A 137 -3.90 -12.64 -3.48
CA GLU A 137 -5.15 -13.40 -3.40
C GLU A 137 -5.99 -13.05 -2.15
N GLY A 138 -5.39 -12.37 -1.17
CA GLY A 138 -6.04 -11.94 0.06
C GLY A 138 -6.15 -13.04 1.11
N ALA A 139 -5.33 -14.09 1.04
CA ALA A 139 -5.37 -15.23 1.97
C ALA A 139 -5.12 -14.81 3.44
N SER A 140 -4.35 -13.74 3.63
CA SER A 140 -3.97 -13.17 4.92
C SER A 140 -4.71 -11.87 5.25
N ALA A 141 -5.84 -11.59 4.60
CA ALA A 141 -6.60 -10.36 4.81
C ALA A 141 -7.16 -10.18 6.24
N ALA A 142 -7.32 -11.29 6.98
CA ALA A 142 -7.76 -11.27 8.37
C ALA A 142 -6.65 -10.90 9.38
N THR A 143 -5.38 -10.93 8.96
CA THR A 143 -4.22 -10.64 9.81
C THR A 143 -4.13 -9.15 10.14
N ASP A 144 -3.86 -8.80 11.41
CA ASP A 144 -3.48 -7.43 11.80
C ASP A 144 -2.02 -7.15 11.38
N TRP A 145 -1.84 -6.86 10.10
CA TRP A 145 -0.53 -6.56 9.51
C TRP A 145 0.13 -5.33 10.12
N ARG A 146 -0.64 -4.33 10.58
CA ARG A 146 -0.09 -3.19 11.32
C ARG A 146 0.53 -3.66 12.63
N GLY A 147 -0.20 -4.47 13.41
CA GLY A 147 0.30 -5.02 14.67
C GLY A 147 1.54 -5.90 14.49
N PHE A 148 1.64 -6.63 13.37
CA PHE A 148 2.83 -7.40 13.02
C PHE A 148 4.00 -6.50 12.60
N ILE A 149 3.81 -5.66 11.58
CA ILE A 149 4.90 -4.91 10.94
C ILE A 149 5.40 -3.76 11.81
N VAL A 150 4.49 -3.03 12.47
CA VAL A 150 4.86 -1.82 13.23
C VAL A 150 5.32 -2.18 14.65
N ARG A 151 4.68 -3.17 15.28
CA ARG A 151 4.91 -3.47 16.70
C ARG A 151 5.59 -4.82 16.94
N GLY A 152 5.53 -5.75 16.00
CA GLY A 152 5.98 -7.11 16.23
C GLY A 152 5.25 -7.78 17.41
N THR A 153 3.95 -7.55 17.57
CA THR A 153 3.18 -8.09 18.72
C THR A 153 2.11 -9.10 18.33
N VAL A 154 1.93 -9.33 17.03
CA VAL A 154 0.86 -10.17 16.47
C VAL A 154 1.51 -11.35 15.76
N TYR A 155 0.79 -12.47 15.69
CA TYR A 155 1.13 -13.63 14.88
C TYR A 155 0.17 -13.74 13.70
N PHE A 156 0.61 -14.35 12.61
CA PHE A 156 -0.24 -14.59 11.44
C PHE A 156 -0.34 -16.08 11.09
N ASP A 157 -1.50 -16.53 10.63
CA ASP A 157 -1.75 -17.94 10.30
C ASP A 157 -1.51 -18.25 8.81
N HIS A 158 -1.58 -17.23 7.97
CA HIS A 158 -1.39 -17.35 6.52
C HIS A 158 -0.26 -16.44 6.05
N TRP A 159 0.67 -17.02 5.28
CA TRP A 159 1.73 -16.26 4.65
C TRP A 159 1.19 -15.39 3.51
N PRO A 160 1.56 -14.11 3.44
CA PRO A 160 1.38 -13.29 2.26
C PRO A 160 2.41 -13.68 1.18
N ASP A 161 2.24 -13.18 -0.04
CA ASP A 161 3.24 -13.39 -1.09
C ASP A 161 4.57 -12.71 -0.75
N THR A 162 4.50 -11.52 -0.16
CA THR A 162 5.69 -10.75 0.22
C THR A 162 5.46 -10.04 1.53
N LEU A 163 6.44 -10.11 2.42
CA LEU A 163 6.45 -9.42 3.70
C LEU A 163 7.80 -8.73 3.89
N ALA A 164 7.78 -7.42 4.08
CA ALA A 164 8.96 -6.64 4.39
C ALA A 164 8.78 -5.97 5.76
N VAL A 165 9.76 -6.19 6.64
CA VAL A 165 9.77 -5.64 8.00
C VAL A 165 11.14 -5.05 8.32
N GLN A 166 11.19 -4.21 9.34
CA GLN A 166 12.47 -3.74 9.88
C GLN A 166 13.28 -4.89 10.51
N PRO A 167 14.63 -4.81 10.50
CA PRO A 167 15.50 -5.82 11.12
C PRO A 167 15.18 -6.09 12.59
N GLU A 168 14.77 -5.07 13.34
CA GLU A 168 14.40 -5.18 14.75
C GLU A 168 13.16 -6.07 14.94
N VAL A 169 12.16 -5.92 14.07
CA VAL A 169 10.97 -6.78 14.05
C VAL A 169 11.34 -8.18 13.59
N ALA A 170 12.17 -8.31 12.54
CA ALA A 170 12.66 -9.59 12.05
C ALA A 170 13.39 -10.41 13.14
N ALA A 171 14.19 -9.75 13.98
CA ALA A 171 14.99 -10.38 15.02
C ALA A 171 14.17 -10.92 16.20
N VAL A 172 13.02 -10.30 16.51
CA VAL A 172 12.18 -10.68 17.66
C VAL A 172 11.02 -11.60 17.30
N GLN A 173 10.73 -11.77 16.00
CA GLN A 173 9.59 -12.55 15.52
C GLN A 173 9.93 -14.02 15.28
N PRO A 174 9.38 -14.96 16.09
CA PRO A 174 9.69 -16.39 15.93
C PRO A 174 9.26 -16.95 14.57
N GLN A 175 8.15 -16.45 14.00
CA GLN A 175 7.61 -16.90 12.72
C GLN A 175 8.52 -16.61 11.53
N LEU A 176 9.44 -15.64 11.68
CA LEU A 176 10.39 -15.27 10.64
C LEU A 176 11.73 -16.01 10.77
N SER A 177 11.93 -16.73 11.89
CA SER A 177 13.16 -17.47 12.16
C SER A 177 13.31 -18.65 11.21
N GLY A 178 14.48 -18.76 10.55
CA GLY A 178 14.77 -19.85 9.60
C GLY A 178 14.02 -19.77 8.27
N VAL A 179 13.23 -18.71 8.04
CA VAL A 179 12.59 -18.46 6.75
C VAL A 179 13.58 -17.77 5.81
N ASN A 180 13.60 -18.18 4.55
CA ASN A 180 14.43 -17.53 3.53
C ASN A 180 14.07 -16.04 3.41
N SER A 181 15.09 -15.19 3.46
CA SER A 181 14.96 -13.75 3.36
C SER A 181 16.13 -13.12 2.60
N PHE A 182 15.98 -11.86 2.22
CA PHE A 182 17.09 -11.03 1.77
C PHE A 182 17.03 -9.64 2.41
N GLU A 183 18.20 -9.07 2.65
CA GLU A 183 18.32 -7.71 3.17
C GLU A 183 18.20 -6.71 2.02
N GLN A 184 17.25 -5.78 2.17
CA GLN A 184 17.05 -4.65 1.29
C GLN A 184 16.80 -3.43 2.17
N SER A 185 17.87 -2.75 2.55
CA SER A 185 17.80 -1.59 3.44
C SER A 185 16.65 -0.64 3.04
N PRO A 186 15.76 -0.28 3.98
CA PRO A 186 15.82 -0.53 5.42
C PRO A 186 15.14 -1.81 5.91
N TRP A 187 14.74 -2.73 5.02
CA TRP A 187 13.95 -3.92 5.35
C TRP A 187 14.73 -5.23 5.26
N VAL A 188 14.18 -6.23 5.95
CA VAL A 188 14.37 -7.64 5.64
C VAL A 188 13.10 -8.13 4.94
N VAL A 189 13.26 -8.73 3.76
CA VAL A 189 12.14 -9.12 2.89
C VAL A 189 12.03 -10.64 2.81
N TYR A 190 10.81 -11.14 2.94
CA TYR A 190 10.40 -12.54 2.93
C TYR A 190 9.39 -12.81 1.82
N GLY A 191 9.30 -14.06 1.35
CA GLY A 191 8.28 -14.52 0.40
C GLY A 191 8.76 -14.70 -1.05
N SER A 192 7.84 -14.65 -2.02
CA SER A 192 8.07 -14.94 -3.43
C SER A 192 9.08 -14.02 -4.12
N ASP A 193 9.28 -12.84 -3.55
CA ASP A 193 10.16 -11.80 -4.10
C ASP A 193 11.62 -11.95 -3.61
N VAL A 194 11.91 -12.99 -2.80
CA VAL A 194 13.27 -13.38 -2.42
C VAL A 194 13.97 -14.02 -3.63
N PRO A 195 15.11 -13.48 -4.12
CA PRO A 195 15.86 -14.12 -5.19
C PRO A 195 16.23 -15.56 -4.80
N ASN A 196 15.86 -16.54 -5.63
CA ASN A 196 16.35 -17.91 -5.47
C ASN A 196 17.87 -17.89 -5.59
N ARG A 197 18.56 -18.35 -4.53
CA ARG A 197 20.02 -18.52 -4.53
C ARG A 197 20.45 -19.62 -5.49
#